data_AF-A0A923TB46-F1
#
_entry.id   AF-A0A923TB46-F1
#
_cell.length_a   1.000
_cell.length_b   1.000
_cell.length_c   1.000
_cell.angle_alpha   90.00
_cell.angle_beta   90.00
_cell.angle_gamma   90.00
#
_symmetry.space_group_name_H-M   'P 1'
#
loop_
_entity.id
_entity.type
_entity.pdbx_description
1 polymer ?
#
loop_
_entity_poly.entity_id
_entity_poly.type
_entity_poly.pdbx_seq_one_letter_code
_entity_poly.pdbx_strand_id
1 'polypeptide(L)'
;NVPVGEHAIRIRAADGCGNFDVEILEFCVTPDKAPTPICINQLTVTLMPDGQGGGMASIWATDFIASDVRDCFGNLIDQYSIYTEEEAGVAGFTPVAGRLGIDLDCSSDASTPVRVYAVSDNGSADYCSVIVLVQLFQEGLCEDEGANLAGTIATHTNRALPNVAVTLTGEGDGDEMVLTDANGRFTFTSLTTGEDYTIQPAYAVAVDVQRVKTSDIVKIANVILGAEDFASPYDYLAADVDQNRNLNVLDLVAIQRVILGLDANYATGESWGFVPADVNVSDPYAATFPEVYNINNLPGNVFDADFVGFAYGDVVGNGRSTASINAADAQLEAGQTHTMEIRGTGLAGFQGTIELAAGLELVTASYEGEGAINLNRAGDGLVAVALRGADAVLTLEVMATAAGRLSELV
;
A
#
# COMPACT_ATOMS: atom_id res chain seq x y z
N ASN A 1 12.48 57.85 -44.29
CA ASN A 1 12.75 57.21 -42.99
C ASN A 1 13.76 58.06 -42.24
N VAL A 2 13.33 58.65 -41.13
CA VAL A 2 14.20 59.40 -40.21
C VAL A 2 14.73 58.37 -39.19
N PRO A 3 16.05 58.30 -38.93
CA PRO A 3 16.60 57.32 -37.97
C PRO A 3 16.10 57.58 -36.56
N VAL A 4 16.26 56.63 -35.64
CA VAL A 4 15.92 56.80 -34.22
C VAL A 4 16.79 57.90 -33.60
N GLY A 5 16.21 58.72 -32.72
CA GLY A 5 16.92 59.76 -31.97
C GLY A 5 16.26 61.14 -32.01
N GLU A 6 16.96 62.15 -31.51
CA GLU A 6 16.54 63.54 -31.57
C GLU A 6 16.80 64.13 -32.96
N HIS A 7 15.77 64.71 -33.55
CA HIS A 7 15.82 65.35 -34.85
C HIS A 7 15.23 66.74 -34.80
N ALA A 8 15.55 67.53 -35.81
CA ALA A 8 14.93 68.84 -35.98
C ALA A 8 14.59 69.08 -37.45
N ILE A 9 13.37 69.53 -37.71
CA ILE A 9 12.96 70.06 -39.03
C ILE A 9 13.16 71.57 -39.00
N ARG A 10 13.99 72.07 -39.91
CA ARG A 10 14.11 73.51 -40.15
C ARG A 10 13.12 73.94 -41.23
N ILE A 11 12.07 74.64 -40.83
CA ILE A 11 11.08 75.23 -41.72
C ILE A 11 11.53 76.66 -42.05
N ARG A 12 11.65 76.98 -43.34
CA ARG A 12 11.92 78.34 -43.81
C ARG A 12 10.75 78.81 -44.67
N ALA A 13 10.07 79.85 -44.22
CA ALA A 13 8.99 80.49 -44.97
C ALA A 13 9.49 81.83 -45.55
N ALA A 14 9.18 82.12 -46.81
CA ALA A 14 9.53 83.38 -47.46
C ALA A 14 8.28 84.01 -48.09
N ASP A 15 8.11 85.32 -47.93
CA ASP A 15 6.90 86.04 -48.34
C ASP A 15 6.92 86.51 -49.82
N GLY A 16 7.96 86.17 -50.58
CA GLY A 16 8.15 86.57 -51.98
C GLY A 16 8.67 88.00 -52.17
N CYS A 17 8.74 88.81 -51.10
CA CYS A 17 9.28 90.18 -51.11
C CYS A 17 10.73 90.25 -50.59
N GLY A 18 11.33 89.10 -50.28
CA GLY A 18 12.72 88.98 -49.80
C GLY A 18 12.84 88.81 -48.28
N ASN A 19 11.72 88.88 -47.54
CA ASN A 19 11.72 88.53 -46.12
C ASN A 19 11.57 87.02 -45.96
N PHE A 20 12.27 86.44 -44.98
CA PHE A 20 12.08 85.06 -44.60
C PHE A 20 12.14 84.91 -43.09
N ASP A 21 11.43 83.92 -42.59
CA ASP A 21 11.49 83.49 -41.20
C ASP A 21 11.89 82.02 -41.14
N VAL A 22 12.51 81.61 -40.03
CA VAL A 22 13.00 80.26 -39.81
C VAL A 22 12.52 79.75 -38.46
N GLU A 23 11.82 78.63 -38.49
CA GLU A 23 11.41 77.90 -37.29
C GLU A 23 12.07 76.52 -37.28
N ILE A 24 12.53 76.11 -36.10
CA ILE A 24 13.11 74.78 -35.89
C ILE A 24 12.13 74.01 -35.02
N LEU A 25 11.56 72.95 -35.58
CA LEU A 25 10.71 72.03 -34.85
C LEU A 25 11.53 70.81 -34.45
N GLU A 26 11.84 70.71 -33.17
CA GLU A 26 12.52 69.55 -32.59
C GLU A 26 11.52 68.42 -32.35
N PHE A 27 11.90 67.19 -32.70
CA PHE A 27 11.08 66.00 -32.51
C PHE A 27 11.96 64.78 -32.27
N CYS A 28 11.51 63.90 -31.38
CA CYS A 28 12.19 62.64 -31.09
C CYS A 28 11.50 61.51 -31.85
N VAL A 29 12.29 60.70 -32.56
CA VAL A 29 11.83 59.44 -33.14
C VAL A 29 12.18 58.34 -32.16
N THR A 30 11.21 57.86 -31.38
CA THR A 30 11.36 56.70 -30.49
C THR A 30 11.04 55.41 -31.24
N PRO A 31 11.80 54.32 -31.03
CA PRO A 31 11.45 53.03 -31.60
C PRO A 31 10.31 52.40 -30.78
N ASP A 32 9.16 52.20 -31.40
CA ASP A 32 7.98 51.58 -30.78
C ASP A 32 7.74 50.15 -31.28
N LYS A 33 8.70 49.58 -32.03
CA LYS A 33 8.59 48.21 -32.52
C LYS A 33 9.44 47.27 -31.66
N ALA A 34 8.77 46.39 -30.94
CA ALA A 34 9.41 45.27 -30.24
C ALA A 34 10.10 44.30 -31.25
N PRO A 35 11.20 43.65 -30.85
CA PRO A 35 11.94 42.76 -31.74
C PRO A 35 11.13 41.50 -32.05
N THR A 36 10.77 41.30 -33.32
CA THR A 36 10.09 40.06 -33.77
C THR A 36 11.15 39.02 -34.20
N PRO A 37 11.19 37.81 -33.60
CA PRO A 37 12.12 36.78 -34.01
C PRO A 37 11.76 36.16 -35.36
N ILE A 38 12.79 35.69 -36.08
CA ILE A 38 12.62 34.89 -37.29
C ILE A 38 12.83 33.43 -36.90
N CYS A 39 11.76 32.64 -37.02
CA CYS A 39 11.73 31.30 -36.45
C CYS A 39 11.61 30.20 -37.50
N ILE A 40 12.21 29.06 -37.19
CA ILE A 40 11.95 27.80 -37.87
C ILE A 40 10.52 27.40 -37.52
N ASN A 41 9.64 27.31 -38.53
CA ASN A 41 8.21 27.13 -38.29
C ASN A 41 7.86 25.82 -37.55
N GLN A 42 8.65 24.77 -37.75
CA GLN A 42 8.38 23.45 -37.20
C GLN A 42 9.66 22.72 -36.83
N LEU A 43 9.72 22.21 -35.61
CA LEU A 43 10.76 21.29 -35.15
C LEU A 43 10.11 19.99 -34.65
N THR A 44 10.91 18.93 -34.64
CA THR A 44 10.49 17.62 -34.16
C THR A 44 11.33 17.24 -32.96
N VAL A 45 10.68 16.78 -31.91
CA VAL A 45 11.31 16.30 -30.68
C VAL A 45 10.81 14.88 -30.40
N THR A 46 11.72 14.00 -30.02
CA THR A 46 11.40 12.62 -29.68
C THR A 46 11.42 12.46 -28.17
N LEU A 47 10.29 12.04 -27.58
CA LEU A 47 10.20 11.65 -26.18
C LEU A 47 11.03 10.38 -25.97
N MET A 48 12.04 10.48 -25.11
CA MET A 48 12.86 9.35 -24.68
C MET A 48 12.25 8.70 -23.43
N PRO A 49 12.39 7.39 -23.23
CA PRO A 49 11.90 6.74 -22.01
C PRO A 49 12.48 7.37 -20.73
N ASP A 50 11.63 7.69 -19.77
CA ASP A 50 12.02 8.27 -18.47
C ASP A 50 12.45 7.22 -17.43
N GLY A 51 12.24 5.94 -17.72
CA GLY A 51 12.52 4.81 -16.83
C GLY A 51 11.36 4.41 -15.91
N GLN A 52 10.20 5.07 -16.01
CA GLN A 52 8.98 4.81 -15.26
C GLN A 52 7.78 4.45 -16.15
N GLY A 53 8.00 4.28 -17.45
CA GLY A 53 6.96 4.00 -18.45
C GLY A 53 6.49 5.24 -19.21
N GLY A 54 6.93 6.42 -18.77
CA GLY A 54 6.68 7.69 -19.45
C GLY A 54 7.77 8.06 -20.45
N GLY A 55 7.54 9.19 -21.11
CA GLY A 55 8.40 9.78 -22.12
C GLY A 55 8.73 11.21 -21.72
N MET A 56 9.99 11.61 -21.93
CA MET A 56 10.48 12.95 -21.61
C MET A 56 11.31 13.52 -22.75
N ALA A 57 11.18 14.82 -22.98
CA ALA A 57 12.08 15.60 -23.80
C ALA A 57 12.07 17.08 -23.39
N SER A 58 13.07 17.83 -23.85
CA SER A 58 13.12 19.28 -23.66
C SER A 58 13.45 19.96 -24.99
N ILE A 59 12.89 21.14 -25.21
CA ILE A 59 13.19 21.98 -26.37
C ILE A 59 13.45 23.42 -25.93
N TRP A 60 14.40 24.07 -26.58
CA TRP A 60 14.90 25.39 -26.19
C TRP A 60 14.44 26.47 -27.16
N ALA A 61 14.24 27.69 -26.66
CA ALA A 61 13.88 28.86 -27.46
C ALA A 61 14.88 29.09 -28.61
N THR A 62 16.17 28.87 -28.34
CA THR A 62 17.26 29.01 -29.31
C THR A 62 17.21 28.00 -30.44
N ASP A 63 16.58 26.83 -30.24
CA ASP A 63 16.46 25.81 -31.28
C ASP A 63 15.62 26.32 -32.46
N PHE A 64 14.67 27.23 -32.18
CA PHE A 64 13.79 27.81 -33.18
C PHE A 64 14.36 29.04 -33.89
N ILE A 65 15.43 29.68 -33.40
CA ILE A 65 15.91 30.94 -33.95
C ILE A 65 16.66 30.69 -35.26
N ALA A 66 16.07 31.11 -36.38
CA ALA A 66 16.63 30.89 -37.72
C ALA A 66 17.73 31.91 -38.08
N SER A 67 17.71 33.09 -37.46
CA SER A 67 18.70 34.14 -37.69
C SER A 67 18.72 35.16 -36.55
N ASP A 68 19.88 35.79 -36.38
CA ASP A 68 20.09 36.93 -35.49
C ASP A 68 19.03 38.03 -35.67
N VAL A 69 18.44 38.45 -34.55
CA VAL A 69 17.49 39.55 -34.47
C VAL A 69 18.22 40.77 -33.93
N ARG A 70 17.92 41.95 -34.49
CA ARG A 70 18.44 43.22 -33.99
C ARG A 70 17.31 44.14 -33.56
N ASP A 71 17.53 44.89 -32.50
CA ASP A 71 16.64 45.96 -32.12
C ASP A 71 16.73 47.15 -33.09
N CYS A 72 15.89 48.15 -32.89
CA CYS A 72 15.89 49.38 -33.70
C CYS A 72 17.17 50.23 -33.55
N PHE A 73 18.01 49.94 -32.55
CA PHE A 73 19.30 50.58 -32.31
C PHE A 73 20.47 49.79 -32.93
N GLY A 74 20.19 48.62 -33.53
CA GLY A 74 21.18 47.74 -34.15
C GLY A 74 21.88 46.79 -33.18
N ASN A 75 21.48 46.76 -31.91
CA ASN A 75 21.98 45.82 -30.91
C ASN A 75 21.44 44.41 -31.21
N LEU A 76 22.26 43.39 -30.97
CA LEU A 76 21.86 42.00 -31.10
C LEU A 76 20.91 41.64 -29.96
N ILE A 77 19.82 40.96 -30.25
CA ILE A 77 18.95 40.37 -29.23
C ILE A 77 19.48 38.98 -28.87
N ASP A 78 19.82 38.78 -27.60
CA ASP A 78 20.26 37.50 -27.03
C ASP A 78 19.32 36.96 -25.94
N GLN A 79 18.27 37.71 -25.58
CA GLN A 79 17.26 37.30 -24.62
C GLN A 79 16.05 36.71 -25.33
N TYR A 80 15.90 35.40 -25.18
CA TYR A 80 14.77 34.64 -25.72
C TYR A 80 13.99 33.97 -24.61
N SER A 81 12.70 33.76 -24.86
CA SER A 81 11.84 32.94 -24.00
C SER A 81 10.87 32.11 -24.82
N ILE A 82 10.48 30.96 -24.30
CA ILE A 82 9.58 30.00 -24.95
C ILE A 82 8.41 29.63 -24.02
N TYR A 83 7.21 29.60 -24.58
CA TYR A 83 5.96 29.31 -23.86
C TYR A 83 5.00 28.54 -24.78
N THR A 84 4.17 27.67 -24.21
CA THR A 84 3.09 27.05 -24.99
C THR A 84 2.05 28.11 -25.36
N GLU A 85 1.30 27.89 -26.45
CA GLU A 85 0.21 28.79 -26.86
C GLU A 85 -0.88 28.87 -25.77
N GLU A 86 -1.08 27.79 -25.01
CA GLU A 86 -2.01 27.76 -23.88
C GLU A 86 -1.62 28.76 -22.79
N GLU A 87 -0.35 28.77 -22.37
CA GLU A 87 0.17 29.71 -21.38
C GLU A 87 0.15 31.16 -21.91
N ALA A 88 0.67 31.35 -23.12
CA ALA A 88 0.91 32.68 -23.68
C ALA A 88 -0.34 33.31 -24.31
N GLY A 89 -1.39 32.52 -24.55
CA GLY A 89 -2.68 32.96 -25.08
C GLY A 89 -3.60 33.61 -24.04
N VAL A 90 -3.28 33.49 -22.75
CA VAL A 90 -4.07 34.08 -21.65
C VAL A 90 -4.06 35.62 -21.75
N ALA A 91 -5.24 36.24 -21.62
CA ALA A 91 -5.37 37.69 -21.68
C ALA A 91 -4.52 38.37 -20.59
N GLY A 92 -3.66 39.30 -20.98
CA GLY A 92 -2.73 40.00 -20.08
C GLY A 92 -1.40 39.27 -19.84
N PHE A 93 -1.14 38.16 -20.53
CA PHE A 93 0.15 37.48 -20.48
C PHE A 93 1.29 38.42 -20.89
N THR A 94 2.36 38.43 -20.09
CA THR A 94 3.59 39.18 -20.37
C THR A 94 4.77 38.21 -20.25
N PRO A 95 5.60 38.03 -21.30
CA PRO A 95 6.71 37.11 -21.27
C PRO A 95 7.79 37.60 -20.29
N VAL A 96 8.42 36.66 -19.58
CA VAL A 96 9.58 36.94 -18.73
C VAL A 96 10.82 36.50 -19.48
N ALA A 97 11.84 37.36 -19.58
CA ALA A 97 13.12 37.00 -20.18
C ALA A 97 13.78 35.85 -19.39
N GLY A 98 14.31 34.85 -20.10
CA GLY A 98 15.13 33.79 -19.49
C GLY A 98 14.43 32.44 -19.23
N ARG A 99 13.16 32.26 -19.63
CA ARG A 99 12.59 30.91 -19.75
C ARG A 99 13.08 30.30 -21.06
N LEU A 100 14.27 29.70 -21.01
CA LEU A 100 14.97 29.25 -22.21
C LEU A 100 14.45 27.92 -22.78
N GLY A 101 13.66 27.15 -22.04
CA GLY A 101 13.17 25.85 -22.48
C GLY A 101 11.78 25.52 -21.94
N ILE A 102 11.14 24.55 -22.61
CA ILE A 102 9.96 23.84 -22.12
C ILE A 102 10.28 22.34 -22.09
N ASP A 103 9.76 21.65 -21.09
CA ASP A 103 9.77 20.21 -21.00
C ASP A 103 8.47 19.66 -21.60
N LEU A 104 8.59 18.54 -22.29
CA LEU A 104 7.51 17.83 -22.97
C LEU A 104 7.49 16.40 -22.48
N ASP A 105 6.30 15.86 -22.31
CA ASP A 105 6.07 14.53 -21.78
C ASP A 105 4.90 13.83 -22.50
N CYS A 106 4.48 12.68 -22.00
CA CYS A 106 3.36 11.92 -22.55
C CYS A 106 2.02 12.66 -22.54
N SER A 107 1.85 13.71 -21.73
CA SER A 107 0.62 14.53 -21.71
C SER A 107 0.62 15.62 -22.79
N SER A 108 1.77 15.86 -23.43
CA SER A 108 1.92 16.88 -24.46
C SER A 108 1.24 16.47 -25.76
N ASP A 109 0.52 17.39 -26.39
CA ASP A 109 -0.10 17.15 -27.69
C ASP A 109 0.94 16.80 -28.76
N ALA A 110 0.64 15.82 -29.61
CA ALA A 110 1.48 15.41 -30.74
C ALA A 110 1.88 16.59 -31.66
N SER A 111 1.06 17.64 -31.69
CA SER A 111 1.34 18.92 -32.33
C SER A 111 1.12 20.04 -31.32
N THR A 112 2.17 20.39 -30.57
CA THR A 112 2.11 21.45 -29.55
C THR A 112 2.43 22.82 -30.16
N PRO A 113 1.47 23.76 -30.22
CA PRO A 113 1.72 25.13 -30.65
C PRO A 113 2.46 25.93 -29.58
N VAL A 114 3.49 26.69 -29.99
CA VAL A 114 4.42 27.38 -29.09
C VAL A 114 4.69 28.80 -29.59
N ARG A 115 4.88 29.74 -28.66
CA ARG A 115 5.35 31.10 -28.94
C ARG A 115 6.78 31.27 -28.46
N VAL A 116 7.66 31.69 -29.37
CA VAL A 116 9.04 32.05 -29.05
C VAL A 116 9.17 33.56 -29.10
N TYR A 117 9.52 34.16 -27.96
CA TYR A 117 9.66 35.59 -27.76
C TYR A 117 11.12 36.01 -27.90
N ALA A 118 11.34 37.15 -28.56
CA ALA A 118 12.57 37.92 -28.44
C ALA A 118 12.28 39.12 -27.53
N VAL A 119 13.12 39.34 -26.52
CA VAL A 119 12.95 40.40 -25.53
C VAL A 119 14.13 41.37 -25.66
N SER A 120 13.87 42.66 -25.81
CA SER A 120 14.93 43.67 -25.80
C SER A 120 15.28 44.13 -24.39
N ASP A 121 16.45 44.75 -24.23
CA ASP A 121 16.97 45.24 -22.94
C ASP A 121 16.05 46.24 -22.22
N ASN A 122 15.16 46.90 -22.95
CA ASN A 122 14.14 47.81 -22.42
C ASN A 122 12.83 47.09 -22.00
N GLY A 123 12.78 45.75 -22.10
CA GLY A 123 11.63 44.91 -21.75
C GLY A 123 10.55 44.79 -22.83
N SER A 124 10.69 45.43 -24.00
CA SER A 124 9.77 45.20 -25.12
C SER A 124 9.96 43.81 -25.71
N ALA A 125 8.87 43.12 -26.03
CA ALA A 125 8.93 41.76 -26.57
C ALA A 125 7.91 41.54 -27.68
N ASP A 126 8.30 40.80 -28.71
CA ASP A 126 7.41 40.29 -29.75
C ASP A 126 7.78 38.82 -30.03
N TYR A 127 6.89 38.10 -30.72
CA TYR A 127 7.00 36.65 -30.86
C TYR A 127 6.75 36.17 -32.28
N CYS A 128 7.19 34.94 -32.52
CA CYS A 128 6.75 34.11 -33.63
C CYS A 128 5.94 32.93 -33.07
N SER A 129 4.94 32.46 -33.82
CA SER A 129 4.23 31.21 -33.52
C SER A 129 4.85 30.07 -34.32
N VAL A 130 5.17 28.97 -33.65
CA VAL A 130 5.78 27.77 -34.22
C VAL A 130 5.06 26.52 -33.72
N ILE A 131 5.34 25.37 -34.35
CA ILE A 131 4.77 24.08 -33.97
C ILE A 131 5.90 23.13 -33.55
N VAL A 132 5.73 22.45 -32.42
CA VAL A 132 6.57 21.32 -32.02
C VAL A 132 5.83 20.04 -32.34
N LEU A 133 6.41 19.22 -33.20
CA LEU A 133 5.93 17.86 -33.41
C LEU A 133 6.57 16.93 -32.38
N VAL A 134 5.75 16.39 -31.49
CA VAL A 134 6.16 15.43 -30.46
C VAL A 134 6.04 14.03 -31.04
N GLN A 135 7.14 13.29 -31.05
CA GLN A 135 7.22 11.91 -31.51
C GLN A 135 7.61 10.99 -30.36
N LEU A 136 7.17 9.74 -30.44
CA LEU A 136 7.57 8.70 -29.52
C LEU A 136 8.86 8.03 -30.00
N PHE A 137 9.78 7.71 -29.08
CA PHE A 137 10.99 6.94 -29.41
C PHE A 137 10.69 5.53 -29.92
N GLN A 138 9.61 4.92 -29.43
CA GLN A 138 9.13 3.60 -29.83
C GLN A 138 7.60 3.52 -29.73
N GLU A 139 6.98 2.62 -30.50
CA GLU A 139 5.58 2.23 -30.29
C GLU A 139 5.43 1.65 -28.86
N GLY A 140 4.31 1.93 -28.18
CA GLY A 140 4.12 1.55 -26.76
C GLY A 140 4.66 2.55 -25.74
N LEU A 141 5.53 3.50 -26.11
CA LEU A 141 5.92 4.58 -25.20
C LEU A 141 4.72 5.53 -25.00
N CYS A 142 4.40 5.89 -23.75
CA CYS A 142 3.19 6.65 -23.41
C CYS A 142 1.86 5.91 -23.70
N GLU A 143 1.92 4.61 -24.01
CA GLU A 143 0.75 3.75 -23.88
C GLU A 143 0.73 3.31 -22.41
N ASP A 144 -0.39 3.53 -21.72
CA ASP A 144 -0.56 3.31 -20.28
C ASP A 144 -0.12 1.89 -19.83
N GLU A 145 1.16 1.70 -19.58
CA GLU A 145 1.58 0.75 -18.55
C GLU A 145 1.34 1.47 -17.23
N GLY A 146 0.08 1.55 -16.83
CA GLY A 146 -0.31 2.12 -15.54
C GLY A 146 0.58 1.60 -14.41
N ALA A 147 0.66 2.35 -13.34
CA ALA A 147 1.52 2.05 -12.21
C ALA A 147 1.26 0.65 -11.62
N ASN A 148 2.33 0.02 -11.17
CA ASN A 148 2.27 -1.23 -10.43
C ASN A 148 2.24 -0.93 -8.93
N LEU A 149 1.34 -1.61 -8.22
CA LEU A 149 1.29 -1.63 -6.77
C LEU A 149 1.63 -3.04 -6.28
N ALA A 150 2.69 -3.17 -5.50
CA ALA A 150 3.10 -4.45 -4.94
C ALA A 150 3.52 -4.31 -3.48
N GLY A 151 3.49 -5.45 -2.80
CA GLY A 151 3.94 -5.57 -1.43
C GLY A 151 4.07 -7.02 -1.02
N THR A 152 4.40 -7.21 0.25
CA THR A 152 4.60 -8.50 0.88
C THR A 152 3.78 -8.61 2.15
N ILE A 153 3.28 -9.82 2.42
CA ILE A 153 2.55 -10.15 3.65
C ILE A 153 3.33 -11.24 4.38
N ALA A 154 3.79 -10.90 5.58
CA ALA A 154 4.51 -11.81 6.46
C ALA A 154 4.11 -11.62 7.91
N THR A 155 4.44 -12.58 8.78
CA THR A 155 4.29 -12.39 10.24
C THR A 155 5.39 -11.48 10.78
N HIS A 156 5.24 -10.99 12.02
CA HIS A 156 6.26 -10.20 12.72
C HIS A 156 7.60 -10.95 12.91
N THR A 157 7.61 -12.26 12.71
CA THR A 157 8.80 -13.14 12.69
C THR A 157 9.36 -13.40 11.28
N ASN A 158 8.94 -12.61 10.29
CA ASN A 158 9.31 -12.70 8.87
C ASN A 158 8.93 -14.04 8.21
N ARG A 159 7.86 -14.70 8.68
CA ARG A 159 7.31 -15.87 7.99
C ARG A 159 6.33 -15.39 6.92
N ALA A 160 6.66 -15.65 5.65
CA ALA A 160 5.76 -15.36 4.53
C ALA A 160 4.38 -16.02 4.70
N LEU A 161 3.33 -15.29 4.31
CA LEU A 161 1.95 -15.77 4.32
C LEU A 161 1.42 -15.92 2.88
N PRO A 162 1.44 -17.14 2.32
CA PRO A 162 0.87 -17.42 1.01
C PRO A 162 -0.65 -17.56 1.06
N ASN A 163 -1.32 -17.38 -0.09
CA ASN A 163 -2.76 -17.52 -0.28
C ASN A 163 -3.62 -16.55 0.56
N VAL A 164 -3.06 -15.43 0.98
CA VAL A 164 -3.84 -14.31 1.55
C VAL A 164 -4.49 -13.58 0.39
N ALA A 165 -5.79 -13.35 0.46
CA ALA A 165 -6.50 -12.54 -0.53
C ALA A 165 -6.20 -11.07 -0.25
N VAL A 166 -5.75 -10.35 -1.27
CA VAL A 166 -5.52 -8.90 -1.20
C VAL A 166 -6.49 -8.27 -2.17
N THR A 167 -7.38 -7.43 -1.65
CA THR A 167 -8.35 -6.69 -2.45
C THR A 167 -7.85 -5.26 -2.63
N LEU A 168 -7.85 -4.77 -3.87
CA LEU A 168 -7.61 -3.38 -4.24
C LEU A 168 -8.96 -2.74 -4.62
N THR A 169 -9.31 -1.66 -3.96
CA THR A 169 -10.44 -0.79 -4.28
C THR A 169 -9.91 0.57 -4.73
N GLY A 170 -10.43 1.10 -5.84
CA GLY A 170 -10.09 2.43 -6.36
C GLY A 170 -11.25 3.06 -7.11
N GLU A 171 -11.03 4.19 -7.80
CA GLU A 171 -12.09 4.95 -8.50
C GLU A 171 -12.59 4.30 -9.82
N GLY A 172 -11.97 3.18 -10.23
CA GLY A 172 -12.29 2.44 -11.46
C GLY A 172 -13.46 1.42 -11.38
N ASP A 173 -13.57 0.59 -12.42
CA ASP A 173 -14.71 -0.30 -12.75
C ASP A 173 -14.83 -1.58 -11.87
N GLY A 174 -14.40 -1.52 -10.60
CA GLY A 174 -14.59 -2.58 -9.60
C GLY A 174 -13.37 -2.90 -8.75
N ASP A 175 -13.58 -3.72 -7.71
CA ASP A 175 -12.51 -4.24 -6.87
C ASP A 175 -11.70 -5.32 -7.60
N GLU A 176 -10.37 -5.24 -7.53
CA GLU A 176 -9.48 -6.31 -7.97
C GLU A 176 -9.04 -7.15 -6.78
N MET A 177 -8.88 -8.47 -6.98
CA MET A 177 -8.37 -9.36 -5.94
C MET A 177 -7.29 -10.28 -6.47
N VAL A 178 -6.18 -10.35 -5.73
CA VAL A 178 -5.06 -11.25 -6.00
C VAL A 178 -4.75 -12.08 -4.75
N LEU A 179 -4.13 -13.25 -4.93
CA LEU A 179 -3.64 -14.08 -3.83
C LEU A 179 -2.13 -13.92 -3.71
N THR A 180 -1.63 -13.85 -2.47
CA THR A 180 -0.18 -13.83 -2.23
C THR A 180 0.50 -15.13 -2.66
N ASP A 181 1.70 -15.02 -3.22
CA ASP A 181 2.52 -16.16 -3.65
C ASP A 181 3.18 -16.91 -2.46
N ALA A 182 3.99 -17.94 -2.76
CA ALA A 182 4.73 -18.73 -1.76
C ALA A 182 5.67 -17.90 -0.86
N ASN A 183 6.07 -16.71 -1.31
CA ASN A 183 6.92 -15.76 -0.58
C ASN A 183 6.10 -14.62 0.05
N GLY A 184 4.77 -14.70 0.03
CA GLY A 184 3.87 -13.69 0.58
C GLY A 184 3.71 -12.46 -0.31
N ARG A 185 4.15 -12.48 -1.57
CA ARG A 185 4.11 -11.31 -2.47
C ARG A 185 2.78 -11.20 -3.19
N PHE A 186 2.30 -9.97 -3.38
CA PHE A 186 1.17 -9.65 -4.26
C PHE A 186 1.53 -8.48 -5.18
N THR A 187 0.82 -8.35 -6.31
CA THR A 187 1.04 -7.28 -7.28
C THR A 187 -0.24 -6.99 -8.05
N PHE A 188 -0.58 -5.71 -8.15
CA PHE A 188 -1.56 -5.13 -9.07
C PHE A 188 -0.78 -4.35 -10.14
N THR A 189 -1.24 -4.41 -11.38
CA THR A 189 -0.55 -3.81 -12.52
C THR A 189 -1.50 -2.91 -13.29
N SER A 190 -0.96 -1.98 -14.07
CA SER A 190 -1.76 -1.14 -14.96
C SER A 190 -2.76 -0.25 -14.21
N LEU A 191 -2.39 0.23 -13.01
CA LEU A 191 -3.20 1.16 -12.24
C LEU A 191 -3.06 2.58 -12.77
N THR A 192 -4.16 3.32 -12.86
CA THR A 192 -4.15 4.73 -13.27
C THR A 192 -3.43 5.58 -12.23
N THR A 193 -2.37 6.28 -12.62
CA THR A 193 -1.68 7.22 -11.74
C THR A 193 -2.56 8.43 -11.43
N GLY A 194 -2.39 9.02 -10.25
CA GLY A 194 -3.18 10.17 -9.80
C GLY A 194 -4.52 9.82 -9.14
N GLU A 195 -4.96 8.56 -9.22
CA GLU A 195 -6.15 8.06 -8.53
C GLU A 195 -5.85 7.59 -7.10
N ASP A 196 -6.88 7.50 -6.27
CA ASP A 196 -6.80 6.97 -4.91
C ASP A 196 -7.04 5.45 -4.90
N TYR A 197 -6.23 4.73 -4.14
CA TYR A 197 -6.35 3.27 -3.97
C TYR A 197 -6.31 2.87 -2.50
N THR A 198 -7.11 1.87 -2.16
CA THR A 198 -7.07 1.19 -0.86
C THR A 198 -6.78 -0.28 -1.10
N ILE A 199 -5.80 -0.84 -0.41
CA ILE A 199 -5.57 -2.29 -0.36
C ILE A 199 -5.93 -2.85 1.01
N GLN A 200 -6.62 -3.98 0.99
CA GLN A 200 -7.06 -4.70 2.18
C GLN A 200 -6.77 -6.19 2.06
N PRO A 201 -5.89 -6.75 2.89
CA PRO A 201 -5.70 -8.19 2.98
C PRO A 201 -6.82 -8.84 3.83
N ALA A 202 -7.22 -10.04 3.43
CA ALA A 202 -8.15 -10.89 4.15
C ALA A 202 -7.72 -12.35 4.02
N TYR A 203 -7.74 -13.09 5.13
CA TYR A 203 -7.38 -14.51 5.13
C TYR A 203 -8.45 -15.36 5.78
N ALA A 204 -9.40 -15.78 4.95
CA ALA A 204 -10.57 -16.56 5.34
C ALA A 204 -10.21 -18.05 5.52
N VAL A 205 -9.39 -18.35 6.53
CA VAL A 205 -9.06 -19.72 6.95
C VAL A 205 -9.60 -20.01 8.35
N ALA A 206 -9.87 -21.28 8.64
CA ALA A 206 -10.27 -21.69 9.99
C ALA A 206 -9.13 -21.46 10.99
N VAL A 207 -9.47 -21.29 12.27
CA VAL A 207 -8.49 -21.18 13.35
C VAL A 207 -7.63 -22.44 13.38
N ASP A 208 -6.32 -22.28 13.24
CA ASP A 208 -5.37 -23.38 13.35
C ASP A 208 -5.18 -23.75 14.82
N VAL A 209 -6.02 -24.66 15.32
CA VAL A 209 -5.92 -25.16 16.69
C VAL A 209 -4.59 -25.87 16.95
N GLN A 210 -3.81 -26.28 15.93
CA GLN A 210 -2.47 -26.81 16.16
C GLN A 210 -1.49 -25.71 16.59
N ARG A 211 -1.76 -24.46 16.20
CA ARG A 211 -0.99 -23.28 16.59
C ARG A 211 -1.58 -22.56 17.80
N VAL A 212 -2.89 -22.46 17.93
CA VAL A 212 -3.56 -21.86 19.10
C VAL A 212 -3.61 -22.87 20.25
N LYS A 213 -2.87 -22.60 21.34
CA LYS A 213 -2.60 -23.56 22.40
C LYS A 213 -3.07 -23.11 23.78
N THR A 214 -3.16 -24.04 24.72
CA THR A 214 -3.41 -23.76 26.14
C THR A 214 -2.28 -22.94 26.77
N SER A 215 -1.05 -23.02 26.24
CA SER A 215 0.05 -22.13 26.65
C SER A 215 -0.19 -20.68 26.26
N ASP A 216 -0.91 -20.42 25.16
CA ASP A 216 -1.29 -19.07 24.75
C ASP A 216 -2.26 -18.47 25.78
N ILE A 217 -3.26 -19.24 26.23
CA ILE A 217 -4.16 -18.86 27.32
C ILE A 217 -3.38 -18.51 28.60
N VAL A 218 -2.39 -19.32 28.99
CA VAL A 218 -1.57 -19.04 30.18
C VAL A 218 -0.77 -17.75 30.01
N LYS A 219 -0.16 -17.54 28.84
CA LYS A 219 0.60 -16.33 28.54
C LYS A 219 -0.29 -15.08 28.63
N ILE A 220 -1.46 -15.11 28.00
CA ILE A 220 -2.43 -14.01 28.04
C ILE A 220 -2.91 -13.74 29.48
N ALA A 221 -3.19 -14.80 30.25
CA ALA A 221 -3.59 -14.64 31.65
C ALA A 221 -2.50 -13.95 32.49
N ASN A 222 -1.23 -14.31 32.31
CA ASN A 222 -0.11 -13.65 32.98
C ASN A 222 0.02 -12.18 32.59
N VAL A 223 -0.24 -11.84 31.32
CA VAL A 223 -0.25 -10.45 30.85
C VAL A 223 -1.40 -9.65 31.47
N ILE A 224 -2.62 -10.20 31.51
CA ILE A 224 -3.79 -9.55 32.15
C ILE A 224 -3.52 -9.30 33.65
N LEU A 225 -2.82 -10.22 34.31
CA LEU A 225 -2.44 -10.09 35.72
C LEU A 225 -1.25 -9.16 35.97
N GLY A 226 -0.59 -8.66 34.91
CA GLY A 226 0.62 -7.83 35.01
C GLY A 226 1.85 -8.59 35.50
N ALA A 227 1.86 -9.92 35.38
CA ALA A 227 2.97 -10.78 35.79
C ALA A 227 4.04 -10.93 34.70
N GLU A 228 3.64 -10.80 33.42
CA GLU A 228 4.52 -10.87 32.26
C GLU A 228 4.07 -9.89 31.18
N ASP A 229 4.94 -9.58 30.23
CA ASP A 229 4.60 -8.86 28.99
C ASP A 229 4.68 -9.80 27.78
N PHE A 230 4.01 -9.45 26.69
CA PHE A 230 4.23 -10.13 25.41
C PHE A 230 5.60 -9.79 24.81
N ALA A 231 6.09 -10.66 23.92
CA ALA A 231 7.37 -10.45 23.26
C ALA A 231 7.25 -9.42 22.12
N SER A 232 6.08 -9.35 21.49
CA SER A 232 5.80 -8.46 20.36
C SER A 232 4.53 -7.66 20.61
N PRO A 233 4.45 -6.37 20.22
CA PRO A 233 3.20 -5.60 20.30
C PRO A 233 2.05 -6.23 19.50
N TYR A 234 2.37 -6.96 18.42
CA TYR A 234 1.40 -7.72 17.62
C TYR A 234 0.70 -8.82 18.42
N ASP A 235 1.32 -9.33 19.48
CA ASP A 235 0.73 -10.38 20.31
C ASP A 235 -0.42 -9.84 21.18
N TYR A 236 -0.43 -8.53 21.49
CA TYR A 236 -1.60 -7.91 22.14
C TYR A 236 -2.82 -7.92 21.22
N LEU A 237 -2.63 -7.63 19.93
CA LEU A 237 -3.69 -7.70 18.93
C LEU A 237 -4.15 -9.14 18.68
N ALA A 238 -3.20 -10.08 18.62
CA ALA A 238 -3.51 -11.50 18.51
C ALA A 238 -4.29 -12.02 19.72
N ALA A 239 -4.05 -11.48 20.92
CA ALA A 239 -4.72 -11.87 22.14
C ALA A 239 -6.17 -11.35 22.24
N ASP A 240 -6.49 -10.23 21.60
CA ASP A 240 -7.82 -9.61 21.54
C ASP A 240 -8.67 -10.27 20.42
N VAL A 241 -9.19 -11.45 20.73
CA VAL A 241 -9.86 -12.32 19.73
C VAL A 241 -11.30 -11.92 19.46
N ASP A 242 -11.90 -11.09 20.31
CA ASP A 242 -13.21 -10.46 20.04
C ASP A 242 -13.08 -9.04 19.46
N GLN A 243 -11.84 -8.56 19.27
CA GLN A 243 -11.46 -7.32 18.59
C GLN A 243 -12.10 -6.07 19.20
N ASN A 244 -12.35 -6.09 20.50
CA ASN A 244 -12.99 -4.99 21.22
C ASN A 244 -11.99 -3.93 21.71
N ARG A 245 -10.68 -4.12 21.42
CA ARG A 245 -9.55 -3.30 21.83
C ARG A 245 -9.32 -3.27 23.34
N ASN A 246 -9.68 -4.35 24.01
CA ASN A 246 -9.58 -4.48 25.45
C ASN A 246 -9.30 -5.93 25.85
N LEU A 247 -8.03 -6.25 26.02
CA LEU A 247 -7.59 -7.56 26.46
C LEU A 247 -8.11 -7.90 27.85
N ASN A 248 -8.95 -8.92 27.94
CA ASN A 248 -9.53 -9.34 29.21
C ASN A 248 -9.85 -10.85 29.25
N VAL A 249 -10.54 -11.30 30.30
CA VAL A 249 -10.81 -12.73 30.52
C VAL A 249 -11.77 -13.32 29.47
N LEU A 250 -12.58 -12.49 28.80
CA LEU A 250 -13.47 -12.96 27.74
C LEU A 250 -12.69 -13.49 26.53
N ASP A 251 -11.53 -12.90 26.21
CA ASP A 251 -10.63 -13.41 25.17
C ASP A 251 -10.13 -14.81 25.49
N LEU A 252 -9.72 -15.04 26.75
CA LEU A 252 -9.28 -16.35 27.23
C LEU A 252 -10.38 -17.40 27.06
N VAL A 253 -11.61 -17.04 27.39
CA VAL A 253 -12.77 -17.93 27.27
C VAL A 253 -13.06 -18.24 25.80
N ALA A 254 -12.99 -17.25 24.92
CA ALA A 254 -13.19 -17.44 23.48
C ALA A 254 -12.14 -18.39 22.88
N ILE A 255 -10.85 -18.18 23.20
CA ILE A 255 -9.77 -19.08 22.79
C ILE A 255 -10.01 -20.50 23.32
N GLN A 256 -10.36 -20.65 24.60
CA GLN A 256 -10.61 -21.95 25.20
C GLN A 256 -11.77 -22.70 24.52
N ARG A 257 -12.84 -21.99 24.14
CA ARG A 257 -14.00 -22.58 23.46
C ARG A 257 -13.65 -23.08 22.06
N VAL A 258 -12.83 -22.34 21.31
CA VAL A 258 -12.33 -22.78 19.99
C VAL A 258 -11.41 -24.00 20.12
N ILE A 259 -10.47 -24.01 21.07
CA ILE A 259 -9.61 -25.18 21.32
C ILE A 259 -10.43 -26.44 21.64
N LEU A 260 -11.52 -26.28 22.41
CA LEU A 260 -12.42 -27.38 22.77
C LEU A 260 -13.40 -27.78 21.67
N GLY A 261 -13.42 -27.09 20.54
CA GLY A 261 -14.39 -27.30 19.47
C GLY A 261 -15.83 -27.01 19.89
N LEU A 262 -16.03 -26.16 20.91
CA LEU A 262 -17.35 -25.64 21.28
C LEU A 262 -17.81 -24.59 20.27
N ASP A 263 -16.87 -23.83 19.71
CA ASP A 263 -17.06 -22.91 18.61
C ASP A 263 -16.11 -23.27 17.45
N ALA A 264 -16.58 -23.11 16.22
CA ALA A 264 -15.74 -23.35 15.04
C ALA A 264 -14.76 -22.21 14.75
N ASN A 265 -15.16 -20.97 15.08
CA ASN A 265 -14.40 -19.73 14.87
C ASN A 265 -14.65 -18.77 16.04
N TYR A 266 -13.87 -17.69 16.11
CA TYR A 266 -14.14 -16.54 16.97
C TYR A 266 -15.41 -15.81 16.55
N ALA A 267 -15.93 -14.94 17.43
CA ALA A 267 -17.19 -14.23 17.21
C ALA A 267 -17.17 -13.32 15.97
N THR A 268 -16.01 -12.78 15.63
CA THR A 268 -15.80 -11.95 14.42
C THR A 268 -15.70 -12.78 13.14
N GLY A 269 -15.45 -14.09 13.27
CA GLY A 269 -15.24 -15.02 12.16
C GLY A 269 -13.82 -15.02 11.60
N GLU A 270 -12.98 -14.08 12.01
CA GLU A 270 -11.61 -13.90 11.54
C GLU A 270 -10.62 -14.71 12.37
N SER A 271 -9.67 -15.36 11.72
CA SER A 271 -8.57 -16.09 12.38
C SER A 271 -7.22 -15.37 12.25
N TRP A 272 -7.15 -14.33 11.41
CA TRP A 272 -5.97 -13.52 11.14
C TRP A 272 -6.36 -12.04 11.07
N GLY A 273 -5.51 -11.19 11.63
CA GLY A 273 -5.53 -9.74 11.42
C GLY A 273 -4.27 -9.29 10.68
N PHE A 274 -4.34 -8.11 10.06
CA PHE A 274 -3.27 -7.54 9.24
C PHE A 274 -3.11 -6.06 9.48
N VAL A 275 -1.86 -5.59 9.44
CA VAL A 275 -1.50 -4.19 9.70
C VAL A 275 -0.46 -3.75 8.70
N PRO A 276 -0.58 -2.57 8.09
CA PRO A 276 0.49 -1.98 7.29
C PRO A 276 1.84 -1.98 8.03
N ALA A 277 2.92 -2.38 7.35
CA ALA A 277 4.23 -2.54 7.98
C ALA A 277 4.87 -1.22 8.45
N ASP A 278 4.39 -0.08 7.93
CA ASP A 278 4.82 1.27 8.28
C ASP A 278 4.10 1.85 9.53
N VAL A 279 3.08 1.16 10.03
CA VAL A 279 2.30 1.59 11.19
C VAL A 279 3.03 1.26 12.48
N ASN A 280 3.14 2.26 13.37
CA ASN A 280 3.68 2.06 14.70
C ASN A 280 2.65 1.35 15.61
N VAL A 281 2.92 0.09 15.90
CA VAL A 281 2.09 -0.78 16.75
C VAL A 281 2.44 -0.70 18.25
N SER A 282 3.24 0.28 18.69
CA SER A 282 3.62 0.39 20.12
C SER A 282 2.44 0.60 21.06
N ASP A 283 1.36 1.19 20.56
CA ASP A 283 0.06 1.27 21.25
C ASP A 283 -1.00 0.56 20.39
N PRO A 284 -1.17 -0.77 20.56
CA PRO A 284 -2.05 -1.57 19.71
C PRO A 284 -3.54 -1.22 19.87
N TYR A 285 -3.92 -0.49 20.93
CA TYR A 285 -5.32 -0.11 21.20
C TYR A 285 -5.60 1.37 20.91
N ALA A 286 -4.71 2.05 20.19
CA ALA A 286 -4.93 3.41 19.74
C ALA A 286 -6.25 3.53 18.94
N ALA A 287 -6.90 4.71 19.01
CA ALA A 287 -8.22 4.93 18.40
C ALA A 287 -8.25 4.69 16.88
N THR A 288 -7.13 4.87 16.20
CA THR A 288 -6.94 4.63 14.77
C THR A 288 -5.90 3.53 14.58
N PHE A 289 -6.40 2.31 14.39
CA PHE A 289 -5.59 1.16 14.01
C PHE A 289 -6.00 0.76 12.59
N PRO A 290 -5.18 1.05 11.57
CA PRO A 290 -5.56 0.81 10.18
C PRO A 290 -5.36 -0.67 9.81
N GLU A 291 -6.41 -1.28 9.28
CA GLU A 291 -6.37 -2.63 8.68
C GLU A 291 -6.18 -2.59 7.15
N VAL A 292 -6.08 -1.38 6.61
CA VAL A 292 -5.95 -1.09 5.19
C VAL A 292 -4.75 -0.18 4.94
N TYR A 293 -4.18 -0.28 3.74
CA TYR A 293 -3.15 0.64 3.27
C TYR A 293 -3.78 1.54 2.20
N ASN A 294 -3.75 2.85 2.43
CA ASN A 294 -4.35 3.84 1.53
C ASN A 294 -3.24 4.59 0.79
N ILE A 295 -3.41 4.72 -0.51
CA ILE A 295 -2.53 5.49 -1.39
C ILE A 295 -3.38 6.59 -1.98
N ASN A 296 -3.03 7.84 -1.66
CA ASN A 296 -3.71 8.99 -2.23
C ASN A 296 -2.91 9.49 -3.43
N ASN A 297 -3.57 9.72 -4.56
CA ASN A 297 -2.98 10.16 -5.83
C ASN A 297 -1.74 9.34 -6.21
N LEU A 298 -1.95 8.08 -6.63
CA LEU A 298 -0.88 7.12 -6.94
C LEU A 298 0.24 7.77 -7.76
N PRO A 299 1.46 7.96 -7.20
CA PRO A 299 2.51 8.77 -7.83
C PRO A 299 3.27 8.04 -8.94
N GLY A 300 2.96 6.77 -9.17
CA GLY A 300 3.73 5.84 -9.99
C GLY A 300 3.81 4.48 -9.32
N ASN A 301 4.85 3.70 -9.65
CA ASN A 301 5.07 2.38 -9.06
C ASN A 301 5.31 2.46 -7.54
N VAL A 302 4.60 1.62 -6.78
CA VAL A 302 4.76 1.44 -5.33
C VAL A 302 5.06 -0.03 -5.06
N PHE A 303 6.13 -0.33 -4.32
CA PHE A 303 6.62 -1.70 -4.10
C PHE A 303 6.78 -2.09 -2.63
N ASP A 304 6.41 -1.19 -1.72
CA ASP A 304 6.56 -1.28 -0.28
C ASP A 304 5.21 -1.23 0.45
N ALA A 305 4.14 -1.64 -0.25
CA ALA A 305 2.80 -1.76 0.31
C ALA A 305 2.67 -3.03 1.20
N ASP A 306 3.57 -3.15 2.16
CA ASP A 306 3.76 -4.34 2.98
C ASP A 306 2.77 -4.42 4.15
N PHE A 307 2.42 -5.64 4.57
CA PHE A 307 1.60 -5.91 5.75
C PHE A 307 2.27 -6.93 6.69
N VAL A 308 2.05 -6.72 7.98
CA VAL A 308 2.35 -7.68 9.03
C VAL A 308 1.08 -8.38 9.48
N GLY A 309 1.04 -9.70 9.31
CA GLY A 309 -0.07 -10.55 9.75
C GLY A 309 0.17 -11.15 11.14
N PHE A 310 -0.90 -11.26 11.92
CA PHE A 310 -0.92 -11.97 13.20
C PHE A 310 -2.15 -12.88 13.30
N ALA A 311 -2.01 -14.04 13.93
CA ALA A 311 -3.08 -15.02 14.08
C ALA A 311 -3.77 -14.83 15.43
N TYR A 312 -5.09 -14.64 15.42
CA TYR A 312 -5.87 -14.53 16.65
C TYR A 312 -5.71 -15.79 17.50
N GLY A 313 -5.35 -15.61 18.77
CA GLY A 313 -5.11 -16.66 19.76
C GLY A 313 -3.71 -17.30 19.77
N ASP A 314 -2.80 -16.99 18.84
CA ASP A 314 -1.41 -17.49 18.82
C ASP A 314 -0.43 -16.38 19.24
N VAL A 315 -0.06 -16.34 20.53
CA VAL A 315 0.78 -15.29 21.15
C VAL A 315 2.15 -15.80 21.60
N VAL A 316 2.33 -17.12 21.64
CA VAL A 316 3.61 -17.75 22.00
C VAL A 316 4.39 -18.12 20.74
N GLY A 317 3.72 -18.35 19.60
CA GLY A 317 4.34 -18.58 18.28
C GLY A 317 5.12 -19.89 18.12
N ASN A 318 5.39 -20.62 19.20
CA ASN A 318 6.11 -21.89 19.21
C ASN A 318 5.22 -23.07 18.81
N GLY A 319 5.84 -24.08 18.18
CA GLY A 319 5.18 -25.34 17.83
C GLY A 319 4.84 -26.21 19.04
N ARG A 320 4.00 -27.24 18.81
CA ARG A 320 3.65 -28.24 19.82
C ARG A 320 4.79 -29.25 20.01
N SER A 321 5.01 -29.67 21.26
CA SER A 321 5.77 -30.88 21.57
C SER A 321 4.82 -32.07 21.72
N THR A 322 5.28 -33.25 21.32
CA THR A 322 4.54 -34.51 21.53
C THR A 322 5.03 -35.17 22.80
N ALA A 323 4.11 -35.54 23.70
CA ALA A 323 4.40 -36.34 24.88
C ALA A 323 3.62 -37.66 24.83
N SER A 324 4.24 -38.75 25.28
CA SER A 324 3.56 -40.03 25.44
C SER A 324 2.60 -39.97 26.62
N ILE A 325 1.32 -40.20 26.37
CA ILE A 325 0.31 -40.38 27.40
C ILE A 325 0.34 -41.85 27.81
N ASN A 326 0.57 -42.12 29.10
CA ASN A 326 0.54 -43.48 29.64
C ASN A 326 -0.81 -43.73 30.31
N ALA A 327 -1.48 -44.80 29.92
CA ALA A 327 -2.62 -45.37 30.63
C ALA A 327 -2.26 -46.80 31.07
N ALA A 328 -2.76 -47.24 32.22
CA ALA A 328 -2.57 -48.62 32.66
C ALA A 328 -3.37 -49.56 31.74
N ASP A 329 -2.71 -50.52 31.10
CA ASP A 329 -3.38 -51.51 30.28
C ASP A 329 -4.16 -52.51 31.15
N ALA A 330 -5.30 -52.98 30.67
CA ALA A 330 -6.20 -53.89 31.38
C ALA A 330 -6.88 -54.86 30.41
N GLN A 331 -7.04 -56.12 30.81
CA GLN A 331 -7.90 -57.06 30.10
C GLN A 331 -9.35 -56.81 30.50
N LEU A 332 -10.22 -56.58 29.51
CA LEU A 332 -11.64 -56.30 29.72
C LEU A 332 -12.50 -57.39 29.07
N GLU A 333 -13.58 -57.76 29.75
CA GLU A 333 -14.68 -58.55 29.20
C GLU A 333 -15.80 -57.63 28.68
N ALA A 334 -16.62 -58.12 27.75
CA ALA A 334 -17.76 -57.35 27.25
C ALA A 334 -18.73 -56.97 28.40
N GLY A 335 -19.08 -55.68 28.47
CA GLY A 335 -19.89 -55.08 29.53
C GLY A 335 -19.13 -54.68 30.79
N GLN A 336 -17.81 -54.93 30.87
CA GLN A 336 -16.98 -54.52 32.00
C GLN A 336 -16.62 -53.03 31.89
N THR A 337 -16.73 -52.30 33.00
CA THR A 337 -16.25 -50.91 33.09
C THR A 337 -14.80 -50.85 33.57
N HIS A 338 -14.09 -49.83 33.09
CA HIS A 338 -12.71 -49.53 33.47
C HIS A 338 -12.48 -48.02 33.55
N THR A 339 -11.68 -47.60 34.52
CA THR A 339 -11.32 -46.18 34.68
C THR A 339 -9.92 -45.94 34.16
N MET A 340 -9.83 -45.14 33.11
CA MET A 340 -8.59 -44.66 32.53
C MET A 340 -8.24 -43.31 33.14
N GLU A 341 -7.05 -43.21 33.73
CA GLU A 341 -6.49 -41.94 34.17
C GLU A 341 -5.38 -41.50 33.21
N ILE A 342 -5.58 -40.33 32.62
CA ILE A 342 -4.61 -39.66 31.75
C ILE A 342 -4.03 -38.50 32.53
N ARG A 343 -2.74 -38.61 32.84
CA ARG A 343 -2.02 -37.63 33.67
C ARG A 343 -1.06 -36.82 32.80
N GLY A 344 -1.19 -35.50 32.85
CA GLY A 344 -0.27 -34.56 32.21
C GLY A 344 0.95 -34.24 33.07
N THR A 345 1.42 -35.17 33.92
CA THR A 345 2.44 -34.87 34.93
C THR A 345 3.71 -34.29 34.29
N GLY A 346 4.09 -33.09 34.71
CA GLY A 346 5.25 -32.37 34.17
C GLY A 346 4.99 -31.59 32.88
N LEU A 347 3.76 -31.62 32.34
CA LEU A 347 3.32 -30.74 31.27
C LEU A 347 2.75 -29.45 31.86
N ALA A 348 3.00 -28.31 31.20
CA ALA A 348 2.32 -27.05 31.55
C ALA A 348 0.81 -27.11 31.23
N GLY A 349 0.43 -27.94 30.27
CA GLY A 349 -0.93 -28.27 29.89
C GLY A 349 -0.93 -29.27 28.74
N PHE A 350 -2.09 -29.85 28.46
CA PHE A 350 -2.29 -30.71 27.29
C PHE A 350 -3.65 -30.42 26.66
N GLN A 351 -3.70 -30.47 25.33
CA GLN A 351 -4.92 -30.26 24.58
C GLN A 351 -4.99 -31.23 23.41
N GLY A 352 -6.21 -31.56 23.01
CA GLY A 352 -6.46 -32.41 21.85
C GLY A 352 -7.82 -33.07 21.91
N THR A 353 -8.02 -34.03 21.02
CA THR A 353 -9.20 -34.89 21.02
C THR A 353 -8.74 -36.31 21.32
N ILE A 354 -9.36 -36.92 22.33
CA ILE A 354 -9.23 -38.34 22.60
C ILE A 354 -10.33 -39.05 21.82
N GLU A 355 -9.94 -40.02 21.02
CA GLU A 355 -10.83 -40.90 20.28
C GLU A 355 -10.80 -42.26 20.95
N LEU A 356 -11.96 -42.73 21.42
CA LEU A 356 -12.13 -44.09 21.91
C LEU A 356 -12.30 -45.02 20.71
N ALA A 357 -11.62 -46.16 20.68
CA ALA A 357 -11.83 -47.11 19.60
C ALA A 357 -13.23 -47.74 19.69
N ALA A 358 -13.71 -48.32 18.58
CA ALA A 358 -15.05 -48.89 18.47
C ALA A 358 -15.42 -49.96 19.52
N GLY A 359 -14.42 -50.53 20.22
CA GLY A 359 -14.62 -51.48 21.31
C GLY A 359 -14.90 -50.87 22.68
N LEU A 360 -14.91 -49.54 22.81
CA LEU A 360 -15.15 -48.81 24.05
C LEU A 360 -16.31 -47.83 23.90
N GLU A 361 -17.14 -47.75 24.93
CA GLU A 361 -18.18 -46.72 25.07
C GLU A 361 -17.85 -45.85 26.30
N LEU A 362 -17.97 -44.52 26.15
CA LEU A 362 -17.75 -43.61 27.28
C LEU A 362 -18.95 -43.66 28.24
N VAL A 363 -18.68 -43.98 29.51
CA VAL A 363 -19.68 -43.96 30.59
C VAL A 363 -19.67 -42.60 31.28
N THR A 364 -18.51 -42.17 31.76
CA THR A 364 -18.32 -40.86 32.39
C THR A 364 -16.96 -40.27 32.04
N ALA A 365 -16.87 -38.95 32.06
CA ALA A 365 -15.60 -38.23 31.94
C ALA A 365 -15.56 -37.12 32.97
N SER A 366 -14.45 -37.00 33.68
CA SER A 366 -14.18 -35.95 34.67
C SER A 366 -12.72 -35.52 34.57
N TYR A 367 -12.40 -34.37 35.14
CA TYR A 367 -11.03 -33.87 35.19
C TYR A 367 -10.74 -33.15 36.51
N GLU A 368 -9.46 -33.12 36.86
CA GLU A 368 -8.90 -32.33 37.96
C GLU A 368 -7.86 -31.35 37.40
N GLY A 369 -7.81 -30.15 37.96
CA GLY A 369 -6.95 -29.05 37.50
C GLY A 369 -7.71 -27.94 36.78
N GLU A 370 -6.97 -27.08 36.07
CA GLU A 370 -7.54 -25.96 35.32
C GLU A 370 -7.84 -26.37 33.88
N GLY A 371 -8.88 -25.78 33.29
CA GLY A 371 -9.27 -26.05 31.90
C GLY A 371 -10.68 -26.59 31.81
N ALA A 372 -10.95 -27.35 30.75
CA ALA A 372 -12.24 -28.02 30.56
C ALA A 372 -12.14 -29.20 29.58
N ILE A 373 -13.26 -29.93 29.47
CA ILE A 373 -13.51 -30.97 28.48
C ILE A 373 -14.80 -30.63 27.71
N ASN A 374 -14.91 -31.13 26.48
CA ASN A 374 -16.14 -31.06 25.68
C ASN A 374 -16.59 -32.47 25.30
N LEU A 375 -17.82 -32.79 25.71
CA LEU A 375 -18.46 -34.10 25.55
C LEU A 375 -19.57 -34.10 24.50
N ASN A 376 -19.75 -33.02 23.71
CA ASN A 376 -20.78 -32.93 22.68
C ASN A 376 -20.67 -34.05 21.62
N ARG A 377 -19.48 -34.64 21.46
CA ARG A 377 -19.16 -35.71 20.51
C ARG A 377 -18.82 -37.04 21.20
N ALA A 378 -19.14 -37.17 22.50
CA ALA A 378 -18.85 -38.38 23.27
C ALA A 378 -19.55 -39.63 22.71
N GLY A 379 -20.73 -39.47 22.10
CA GLY A 379 -21.43 -40.57 21.41
C GLY A 379 -20.70 -41.08 20.16
N ASP A 380 -19.82 -40.27 19.56
CA ASP A 380 -18.92 -40.67 18.48
C ASP A 380 -17.58 -41.20 19.03
N GLY A 381 -17.45 -41.39 20.35
CA GLY A 381 -16.20 -41.76 21.01
C GLY A 381 -15.20 -40.61 21.14
N LEU A 382 -15.58 -39.36 20.84
CA LEU A 382 -14.67 -38.21 20.83
C LEU A 382 -14.84 -37.34 22.07
N VAL A 383 -13.73 -37.10 22.77
CA VAL A 383 -13.64 -36.20 23.93
C VAL A 383 -12.59 -35.15 23.65
N ALA A 384 -13.00 -33.88 23.48
CA ALA A 384 -12.04 -32.79 23.36
C ALA A 384 -11.61 -32.31 24.76
N VAL A 385 -10.33 -32.01 24.90
CA VAL A 385 -9.68 -31.74 26.18
C VAL A 385 -8.78 -30.53 26.03
N ALA A 386 -8.83 -29.64 27.01
CA ALA A 386 -7.90 -28.52 27.14
C ALA A 386 -7.63 -28.32 28.64
N LEU A 387 -6.62 -28.99 29.16
CA LEU A 387 -6.25 -28.96 30.57
C LEU A 387 -4.89 -28.30 30.79
N ARG A 388 -4.74 -27.67 31.95
CA ARG A 388 -3.59 -26.85 32.34
C ARG A 388 -3.18 -27.17 33.77
N GLY A 389 -1.89 -27.02 34.04
CA GLY A 389 -1.28 -27.30 35.34
C GLY A 389 -0.59 -28.65 35.40
N ALA A 390 0.50 -28.72 36.18
CA ALA A 390 1.37 -29.89 36.27
C ALA A 390 0.69 -31.12 36.89
N ASP A 391 -0.40 -30.91 37.63
CA ASP A 391 -1.18 -31.95 38.31
C ASP A 391 -2.51 -32.24 37.59
N ALA A 392 -2.69 -31.77 36.36
CA ALA A 392 -3.93 -32.01 35.62
C ALA A 392 -4.13 -33.49 35.31
N VAL A 393 -5.33 -33.99 35.66
CA VAL A 393 -5.75 -35.38 35.44
C VAL A 393 -7.06 -35.38 34.67
N LEU A 394 -7.12 -36.19 33.61
CA LEU A 394 -8.36 -36.55 32.96
C LEU A 394 -8.72 -37.99 33.32
N THR A 395 -9.95 -38.19 33.77
CA THR A 395 -10.46 -39.51 34.17
C THR A 395 -11.60 -39.88 33.24
N LEU A 396 -11.45 -40.98 32.50
CA LEU A 396 -12.46 -41.52 31.59
C LEU A 396 -12.91 -42.88 32.12
N GLU A 397 -14.18 -43.02 32.45
CA GLU A 397 -14.79 -44.33 32.69
C GLU A 397 -15.34 -44.85 31.37
N VAL A 398 -14.83 -45.99 30.93
CA VAL A 398 -15.20 -46.64 29.67
C VAL A 398 -15.81 -48.01 29.94
N MET A 399 -16.72 -48.45 29.09
CA MET A 399 -17.26 -49.81 29.07
C MET A 399 -16.81 -50.53 27.82
N ALA A 400 -16.26 -51.73 27.98
CA ALA A 400 -15.87 -52.56 26.84
C ALA A 400 -17.11 -53.16 26.16
N THR A 401 -17.26 -52.97 24.85
CA THR A 401 -18.34 -53.57 24.05
C THR A 401 -17.98 -54.97 23.56
N ALA A 402 -16.69 -55.31 23.58
CA ALA A 402 -16.14 -56.63 23.26
C ALA A 402 -14.97 -56.97 24.20
N ALA A 403 -14.67 -58.25 24.37
CA ALA A 403 -13.51 -58.66 25.17
C ALA A 403 -12.19 -58.33 24.44
N GLY A 404 -11.21 -57.78 25.14
CA GLY A 404 -9.93 -57.36 24.57
C GLY A 404 -9.03 -56.68 25.59
N ARG A 405 -7.78 -56.38 25.21
CA ARG A 405 -6.91 -55.51 26.02
C ARG A 405 -7.23 -54.05 25.76
N LEU A 406 -7.21 -53.22 26.79
CA LEU A 406 -7.44 -51.79 26.67
C LEU A 406 -6.48 -51.15 25.65
N SER A 407 -5.21 -51.57 25.63
CA SER A 407 -4.21 -51.11 24.66
C SER A 407 -4.51 -51.51 23.19
N GLU A 408 -5.39 -52.48 22.98
CA GLU A 408 -5.88 -52.90 21.65
C GLU A 408 -7.22 -52.24 21.28
N LEU A 409 -7.81 -51.51 22.23
CA LEU A 409 -9.13 -50.88 22.14
C LEU A 409 -9.08 -49.34 22.33
N VAL A 410 -7.88 -48.74 22.34
CA VAL A 410 -7.63 -47.29 22.48
C VAL A 410 -6.75 -46.78 21.36
#